data_AF-A0A8T6RQN2-F1
#
_entry.id   AF-A0A8T6RQN2-F1
#
_cell.length_a   1.000
_cell.length_b   1.000
_cell.length_c   1.000
_cell.angle_alpha   90.00
_cell.angle_beta   90.00
_cell.angle_gamma   90.00
#
_symmetry.space_group_name_H-M   'P 1'
#
loop_
_entity.id
_entity.type
_entity.pdbx_description
1 polymer ?
#
loop_
_entity_poly.entity_id
_entity_poly.type
_entity_poly.pdbx_seq_one_letter_code
_entity_poly.pdbx_strand_id
1 'polypeptide(L)' 'MQKYKLRYLVTQDDCPWLEKDIEKGTIVYEYCGCTYGCVSQNGVPITIVPNEVPFIEIQKSALEEI' A
#
# COMPACT_ATOMS: atom_id res chain seq x y z
N MET A 1 9.27 -5.05 10.03
CA MET A 1 8.24 -4.75 9.01
C MET A 1 7.80 -3.34 9.26
N GLN A 2 8.07 -2.44 8.32
CA GLN A 2 7.71 -1.02 8.45
C GLN A 2 6.18 -0.90 8.43
N LYS A 3 5.64 0.01 9.25
CA LYS A 3 4.22 0.36 9.25
C LYS A 3 4.04 1.71 8.61
N TYR A 4 2.93 1.87 7.91
CA TYR A 4 2.52 3.14 7.34
C TYR A 4 1.08 3.45 7.71
N LYS A 5 0.76 4.74 7.74
CA LYS A 5 -0.58 5.27 7.85
C LYS A 5 -0.96 5.98 6.56
N LEU A 6 -2.18 5.78 6.06
CA LEU A 6 -2.65 6.54 4.90
C LEU A 6 -2.93 8.01 5.25
N ARG A 7 -2.37 8.92 4.45
CA ARG A 7 -2.51 10.38 4.63
C ARG A 7 -3.85 10.91 4.12
N TYR A 8 -4.46 10.23 3.15
CA TYR A 8 -5.74 10.56 2.53
C TYR A 8 -6.45 9.28 2.04
N LEU A 9 -7.71 9.42 1.62
CA LEU A 9 -8.49 8.35 1.01
C LEU A 9 -7.82 7.95 -0.31
N VAL A 10 -7.45 6.68 -0.46
CA VAL A 10 -6.94 6.16 -1.74
C VAL A 10 -8.08 5.41 -2.41
N THR A 11 -8.45 5.87 -3.60
CA THR A 11 -9.58 5.32 -4.34
C THR A 11 -9.14 4.36 -5.44
N GLN A 12 -10.08 3.59 -5.96
CA GLN A 12 -9.87 2.79 -7.18
C GLN A 12 -9.53 3.66 -8.41
N ASP A 13 -9.92 4.94 -8.44
CA ASP A 13 -9.52 5.86 -9.51
C ASP A 13 -8.01 6.20 -9.42
N ASP A 14 -7.47 6.32 -8.21
CA ASP A 14 -6.04 6.56 -7.98
C ASP A 14 -5.20 5.29 -8.23
N CYS A 15 -5.74 4.12 -7.86
CA CYS A 15 -5.09 2.82 -7.92
C CYS A 15 -6.11 1.74 -8.40
N PRO A 16 -6.26 1.52 -9.72
CA PRO A 16 -7.29 0.62 -10.28
C PRO A 16 -7.18 -0.85 -9.90
N TRP A 17 -6.04 -1.27 -9.36
CA TRP A 17 -5.81 -2.63 -8.86
C TRP A 17 -6.33 -2.85 -7.44
N LEU A 18 -6.84 -1.82 -6.77
CA LEU A 18 -7.48 -1.97 -5.47
C LEU A 18 -8.82 -2.68 -5.61
N GLU A 19 -9.10 -3.63 -4.71
CA GLU A 19 -10.42 -4.27 -4.63
C GLU A 19 -11.49 -3.33 -4.07
N LYS A 20 -11.06 -2.36 -3.25
CA LYS A 20 -11.90 -1.34 -2.61
C LYS A 20 -11.06 -0.13 -2.23
N ASP A 21 -11.73 1.01 -2.07
CA ASP A 21 -11.12 2.21 -1.51
C ASP A 21 -10.54 1.95 -0.11
N ILE A 22 -9.44 2.63 0.21
CA ILE A 22 -8.79 2.54 1.51
C ILE A 22 -8.87 3.89 2.21
N GLU A 23 -9.58 3.89 3.34
CA GLU A 23 -9.85 5.09 4.13
C GLU A 23 -8.58 5.74 4.66
N LYS A 24 -8.62 7.08 4.73
CA LYS A 24 -7.59 7.88 5.38
C LYS A 24 -7.34 7.37 6.80
N GLY A 25 -6.06 7.26 7.17
CA GLY A 25 -5.64 6.87 8.50
C GLY A 25 -5.60 5.36 8.74
N THR A 26 -6.01 4.56 7.75
CA THR A 26 -5.80 3.10 7.77
C THR A 26 -4.31 2.78 7.95
N ILE A 27 -4.03 1.80 8.81
CA ILE A 27 -2.67 1.28 9.01
C ILE A 27 -2.45 0.15 8.02
N VAL A 28 -1.33 0.23 7.31
CA VAL A 28 -0.87 -0.79 6.38
C VAL A 28 0.57 -1.18 6.70
N TYR A 29 1.01 -2.30 6.14
CA TYR A 29 2.29 -2.90 6.46
C TYR A 29 3.12 -3.05 5.19
N GLU A 30 4.40 -2.75 5.26
CA GLU A 30 5.31 -2.98 4.14
C GLU A 30 5.41 -4.47 3.81
N TYR A 31 5.23 -4.81 2.54
CA TYR A 31 5.51 -6.14 2.04
C TYR A 31 7.02 -6.29 1.78
N CYS A 32 7.66 -7.24 2.46
CA CYS A 32 9.11 -7.45 2.35
C CYS A 32 9.52 -8.60 1.41
N GLY A 33 8.59 -9.20 0.67
CA GLY A 33 8.88 -10.30 -0.26
C GLY A 33 9.30 -9.83 -1.67
N CYS A 34 9.56 -10.79 -2.56
CA CYS A 34 9.89 -10.50 -3.95
C CYS A 34 8.67 -9.91 -4.68
N THR A 35 8.82 -8.72 -5.25
CA THR A 35 7.76 -8.04 -6.02
C THR A 35 7.82 -8.31 -7.52
N TYR A 36 8.89 -8.95 -8.01
CA TYR A 36 9.10 -9.32 -9.41
C TYR A 36 8.92 -8.18 -10.42
N GLY A 37 9.20 -6.94 -10.01
CA GLY A 37 9.07 -5.76 -10.87
C GLY A 37 7.62 -5.25 -11.02
N CYS A 38 6.67 -5.77 -10.24
CA CYS A 38 5.27 -5.33 -10.25
C CYS A 38 5.03 -4.00 -9.49
N VAL A 39 6.07 -3.36 -8.97
CA VAL A 39 5.97 -2.10 -8.21
C VAL A 39 6.69 -1.01 -8.98
N SER A 40 6.01 0.11 -9.23
CA SER A 40 6.60 1.27 -9.89
C SER A 40 7.67 1.95 -9.03
N GLN A 41 8.47 2.83 -9.63
CA GLN A 41 9.53 3.56 -8.94
C GLN A 41 9.03 4.40 -7.74
N ASN A 42 7.78 4.88 -7.80
CA ASN A 42 7.16 5.69 -6.76
C ASN A 42 6.15 4.90 -5.91
N GLY A 43 6.05 3.59 -6.15
CA GLY A 43 5.19 2.69 -5.40
C GLY A 43 5.88 2.11 -4.18
N VAL A 44 5.06 1.74 -3.20
CA VAL A 44 5.46 0.95 -2.05
C VAL A 44 4.55 -0.26 -2.01
N PRO A 45 5.10 -1.49 -1.96
CA PRO A 45 4.30 -2.69 -1.83
C PRO A 45 3.84 -2.80 -0.37
N ILE A 46 2.53 -2.90 -0.17
CA ILE A 46 1.92 -2.99 1.15
C ILE A 46 0.95 -4.15 1.26
N THR A 47 0.66 -4.55 2.49
CA THR A 47 -0.38 -5.51 2.85
C THR A 47 -1.32 -4.86 3.87
N ILE A 48 -2.60 -5.25 3.84
CA ILE A 48 -3.59 -4.77 4.82
C ILE A 48 -3.40 -5.49 6.16
N VAL A 49 -3.09 -6.78 6.12
CA VAL A 49 -2.75 -7.59 7.29
C VAL A 49 -1.24 -7.92 7.27
N PRO A 50 -0.54 -7.95 8.42
CA PRO A 50 0.86 -8.31 8.49
C PRO A 50 1.19 -9.63 7.79
N ASN A 51 2.19 -9.63 6.90
CA ASN A 51 2.69 -10.81 6.17
C ASN A 51 1.65 -11.53 5.28
N GLU A 52 0.52 -10.88 4.96
CA GLU A 52 -0.47 -11.44 4.04
C GLU A 52 -0.02 -11.35 2.58
N VAL A 53 -0.46 -12.30 1.75
CA VAL A 53 -0.33 -12.26 0.30
C VAL A 53 -1.72 -12.39 -0.33
N PRO A 54 -2.00 -11.71 -1.46
CA PRO A 54 -1.09 -10.87 -2.24
C PRO A 54 -0.80 -9.50 -1.60
N PHE A 55 0.26 -8.82 -2.07
CA PHE A 55 0.51 -7.42 -1.76
C PHE A 55 -0.18 -6.52 -2.80
N ILE A 56 -0.35 -5.24 -2.46
CA ILE A 56 -0.82 -4.20 -3.36
C ILE A 56 0.19 -3.06 -3.41
N GLU A 57 0.32 -2.42 -4.56
CA GLU A 57 1.13 -1.21 -4.69
C GLU A 57 0.30 0.00 -4.24
N ILE A 58 0.90 0.89 -3.45
CA ILE A 58 0.33 2.21 -3.12
C ILE A 58 1.38 3.28 -3.43
N GLN A 59 0.95 4.45 -3.88
CA GLN A 59 1.84 5.58 -4.08
C GLN A 59 2.52 5.99 -2.76
N LYS A 60 3.85 6.18 -2.78
CA LYS A 60 4.61 6.63 -1.61
C LYS A 60 4.08 7.92 -0.99
N SER A 61 3.52 8.82 -1.81
CA SER A 61 2.93 10.09 -1.37
C SER A 61 1.72 9.92 -0.44
N ALA A 62 1.02 8.79 -0.54
CA ALA A 62 -0.14 8.44 0.29
C ALA A 62 0.26 7.89 1.67
N LEU A 63 1.54 7.55 1.87
CA LEU A 63 2.03 6.90 3.08
C LEU A 63 2.72 7.89 4.02
N GLU A 64 2.52 7.67 5.32
CA GLU A 64 3.24 8.29 6.43
C GLU A 64 3.83 7.20 7.32
N GLU A 65 5.14 7.23 7.58
CA GLU A 65 5.82 6.29 8.47
C GLU A 65 5.38 6.50 9.93
N ILE A 66 5.17 5.39 10.66
CA ILE A 66 4.78 5.38 12.08
C ILE A 66 5.51 4.32 12.90
#